data_AF-A0A0D8HE03-F1
#
_entry.id   AF-A0A0D8HE03-F1
#
_cell.length_a   1.000
_cell.length_b   1.000
_cell.length_c   1.000
_cell.angle_alpha   90.00
_cell.angle_beta   90.00
_cell.angle_gamma   90.00
#
_symmetry.space_group_name_H-M   'P 1'
#
loop_
_entity.id
_entity.type
_entity.pdbx_description
1 polymer ?
#
loop_
_entity_poly.entity_id
_entity_poly.type
_entity_poly.pdbx_seq_one_letter_code
_entity_poly.pdbx_strand_id
1 'polypeptide(L)' 'MNLIELRSQGHSYHEISKLAGVSRNTVAKYVRDGAMCETKPPRAPRGSKLRSSIRR' A
#
# COMPACT_ATOMS: atom_id res chain seq x y z
N MET A 1 -1.62 -0.40 -13.66
CA MET A 1 -3.01 -0.80 -13.35
C MET A 1 -3.74 0.40 -12.78
N ASN A 2 -4.86 0.80 -13.38
CA ASN A 2 -5.48 2.10 -13.09
C ASN A 2 -6.56 1.96 -11.99
N LEU A 3 -6.28 2.44 -10.77
CA LEU A 3 -7.19 2.31 -9.62
C LEU A 3 -8.46 3.16 -9.77
N ILE A 4 -8.38 4.25 -10.52
CA ILE A 4 -9.50 5.16 -10.79
C ILE A 4 -10.56 4.48 -11.66
N GLU A 5 -10.14 3.73 -12.67
CA GLU A 5 -11.06 2.97 -13.54
C GLU A 5 -11.82 1.90 -12.76
N LEU A 6 -11.12 1.13 -11.92
CA LEU A 6 -11.78 0.14 -11.06
C LEU A 6 -12.80 0.78 -10.12
N ARG A 7 -12.49 1.98 -9.62
CA ARG A 7 -13.44 2.73 -8.78
C ARG A 7 -14.63 3.25 -9.57
N SER A 8 -14.41 3.72 -10.78
CA SER A 8 -15.44 4.15 -11.74
C SER A 8 -16.38 3.00 -12.11
N GLN A 9 -15.85 1.79 -12.24
CA GLN A 9 -16.62 0.54 -12.47
C GLN A 9 -17.45 0.10 -11.25
N GLY A 10 -17.36 0.80 -10.12
CA GLY A 10 -18.14 0.52 -8.91
C GLY A 10 -17.47 -0.44 -7.94
N HIS A 11 -16.24 -0.89 -8.19
CA HIS A 11 -15.55 -1.75 -7.24
C HIS A 11 -15.29 -1.03 -5.91
N SER A 12 -15.45 -1.79 -4.82
CA SER A 12 -15.10 -1.34 -3.48
C SER A 12 -13.59 -1.31 -3.30
N TYR A 13 -13.10 -0.49 -2.37
CA TYR A 13 -11.67 -0.48 -2.01
C TYR A 13 -11.16 -1.85 -1.55
N HIS A 14 -12.04 -2.74 -1.09
CA HIS A 14 -11.67 -4.10 -0.74
C HIS A 14 -11.34 -4.97 -1.95
N GLU A 15 -12.21 -4.94 -2.96
CA GLU A 15 -12.02 -5.70 -4.18
C GLU A 15 -10.81 -5.17 -4.94
N ILE A 16 -10.68 -3.85 -5.03
CA ILE A 16 -9.51 -3.20 -5.64
C ILE A 16 -8.23 -3.62 -4.92
N SER A 17 -8.26 -3.73 -3.60
CA SER A 17 -7.13 -4.22 -2.81
C SER A 17 -6.75 -5.67 -3.16
N LYS A 18 -7.73 -6.56 -3.33
CA LYS A 18 -7.49 -7.94 -3.75
C LYS A 18 -6.98 -8.03 -5.19
N LEU A 19 -7.57 -7.27 -6.11
CA LEU A 19 -7.22 -7.26 -7.52
C LEU A 19 -5.83 -6.68 -7.77
N ALA A 20 -5.48 -5.59 -7.08
CA ALA A 20 -4.22 -4.89 -7.28
C ALA A 20 -3.11 -5.35 -6.31
N GLY A 21 -3.40 -6.22 -5.34
CA GLY A 21 -2.43 -6.71 -4.37
C GLY A 21 -1.87 -5.64 -3.42
N VAL A 22 -2.55 -4.50 -3.30
CA VAL A 22 -2.14 -3.38 -2.44
C VAL A 22 -3.11 -3.18 -1.29
N SER A 23 -2.61 -2.62 -0.19
CA SER A 23 -3.46 -2.38 0.99
C SER A 23 -4.62 -1.42 0.68
N ARG A 24 -5.77 -1.59 1.34
CA ARG A 24 -6.92 -0.65 1.24
C ARG A 24 -6.51 0.82 1.45
N ASN A 25 -5.58 1.07 2.37
CA ASN A 25 -5.12 2.43 2.66
C ASN A 25 -4.31 3.02 1.49
N THR A 26 -3.51 2.17 0.83
CA THR A 26 -2.83 2.50 -0.41
C THR A 26 -3.85 2.86 -1.49
N VAL A 27 -4.86 2.02 -1.71
CA VAL A 27 -5.93 2.28 -2.69
C VAL A 27 -6.60 3.63 -2.44
N ALA A 28 -7.02 3.89 -1.19
CA ALA A 28 -7.69 5.14 -0.83
C ALA A 28 -6.81 6.38 -1.06
N LYS A 29 -5.51 6.28 -0.79
CA LYS A 29 -4.55 7.36 -1.08
C LYS A 29 -4.47 7.63 -2.59
N TYR A 30 -4.23 6.60 -3.39
CA TYR A 30 -4.02 6.77 -4.84
C TYR A 30 -5.27 7.21 -5.58
N VAL A 31 -6.46 6.72 -5.17
CA VAL A 31 -7.74 7.20 -5.71
C VAL A 31 -7.94 8.69 -5.40
N ARG A 32 -7.54 9.15 -4.22
CA ARG A 32 -7.62 10.57 -3.82
C ARG A 32 -6.62 11.45 -4.57
N ASP A 33 -5.37 10.99 -4.68
CA ASP A 33 -4.29 11.76 -5.30
C ASP A 33 -4.37 11.74 -6.85
N GLY A 34 -5.30 10.96 -7.43
CA GLY A 34 -5.41 10.79 -8.88
C GLY A 34 -4.21 10.09 -9.52
N ALA A 35 -3.38 9.43 -8.72
CA ALA A 35 -2.08 8.91 -9.12
C ALA A 35 -2.12 7.41 -9.44
N MET A 36 -1.23 6.99 -10.35
CA MET A 36 -1.02 5.58 -10.68
C MET A 36 -0.30 4.88 -9.52
N CYS A 37 -0.83 3.73 -9.09
CA CYS A 37 -0.16 2.92 -8.09
C CYS A 37 0.91 2.06 -8.77
N GLU A 38 2.15 2.50 -8.71
CA GLU A 38 3.29 1.62 -8.93
C GLU A 38 3.47 0.74 -7.68
N THR A 39 3.66 -0.56 -7.89
CA THR A 39 3.91 -1.51 -6.80
C THR A 39 5.16 -1.07 -6.05
N LYS A 40 4.97 -0.47 -4.87
CA LYS A 40 6.12 -0.03 -4.05
C LYS A 40 6.98 -1.24 -3.72
N PRO A 41 8.31 -1.14 -3.85
CA PRO A 41 9.20 -2.20 -3.40
C PRO A 41 8.97 -2.46 -1.90
N PRO A 42 9.19 -3.70 -1.44
CA PRO A 42 9.05 -4.04 -0.03
C PRO A 42 9.90 -3.09 0.82
N ARG A 43 9.33 -2.62 1.94
CA ARG A 43 10.07 -1.75 2.87
C ARG A 43 11.23 -2.55 3.45
N ALA A 44 12.41 -1.94 3.52
CA ALA A 44 13.54 -2.53 4.21
C ALA A 44 13.17 -2.87 5.67
N PRO A 45 13.62 -4.02 6.19
CA PRO A 45 13.33 -4.42 7.57
C PRO A 45 13.86 -3.35 8.53
N ARG A 46 13.00 -2.90 9.46
CA ARG A 46 13.40 -1.94 10.48
C ARG A 46 14.26 -2.68 11.51
N GLY A 47 15.58 -2.47 11.47
CA GLY A 47 16.49 -3.01 12.47
C GLY A 47 16.05 -2.61 13.88
N SER A 48 15.85 -3.60 14.76
CA SER A 48 15.49 -3.34 16.16
C SER A 48 16.73 -2.85 16.94
N LYS A 49 16.57 -1.81 17.77
CA LYS A 49 17.64 -1.29 18.64
C LYS A 49 17.80 -2.10 19.95
N LEU A 50 17.05 -3.19 20.12
CA LEU A 50 17.00 -3.93 21.39
C LEU A 50 18.32 -4.64 21.72
N ARG A 51 19.09 -5.06 20.70
CA ARG A 51 20.37 -5.75 20.91
C ARG A 51 21.52 -4.81 21.32
N SER A 52 21.41 -3.52 20.99
CA SER A 52 22.42 -2.50 21.32
C SER A 52 22.38 -2.03 22.78
N SER A 53 21.32 -2.32 23.54
CA SER A 53 21.15 -1.83 24.92
C SER A 53 21.52 -2.83 26.01
N ILE A 54 21.89 -4.06 25.67
CA ILE A 54 22.12 -5.17 26.62
C ILE A 54 23.59 -5.27 27.09
N ARG A 55 24.52 -4.50 26.51
CA ARG A 55 25.90 -4.37 27.03
C ARG A 55 26.04 -3.06 27.79
N ARG A 56 25.73 -3.05 29.08
CA ARG A 56 26.15 -2.01 30.00
C ARG A 56 26.57 -2.64 31.31
#